data_AF-A0A5B9R495-F1
#
_entry.id   AF-A0A5B9R495-F1
#
_cell.length_a   1.000
_cell.length_b   1.000
_cell.length_c   1.000
_cell.angle_alpha   90.00
_cell.angle_beta   90.00
_cell.angle_gamma   90.00
#
_symmetry.space_group_name_H-M   'P 1'
#
loop_
_entity.id
_entity.type
_entity.pdbx_description
1 polymer ?
#
loop_
_entity_poly.entity_id
_entity_poly.type
_entity_poly.pdbx_seq_one_letter_code
_entity_poly.pdbx_strand_id
1 'polypeptide(L)'
;MNQRLLFLLFLISHPVAAKAGLIIKGHDTTIQVGGTTTVDFTIESDSVDFLQAINFSFGITTAGPTRLEFVSPQSDLQLLDGSYVFAGDSHAADSGFPVGFVGTAATPNDTYSGGDFTCSFFDVAVDGTAKLLVRLEVTTQTTLPLFNPVAGDTFTITMAEPNTDPFQPDFSDSFGIVVPVLPPSSTGPSSDFTATVTVVNAVNAVPEPASVLVWTLIGGLGVVAGRRRTNKQAVDLID
;
A
#
# COMPACT_ATOMS: atom_id res chain seq x y z
N MET A 1 -26.13 -58.66 5.15
CA MET A 1 -25.29 -57.83 4.24
C MET A 1 -25.69 -56.38 4.45
N ASN A 2 -24.75 -55.55 4.91
CA ASN A 2 -24.99 -54.23 5.51
C ASN A 2 -25.26 -53.13 4.46
N GLN A 3 -26.52 -52.94 4.07
CA GLN A 3 -26.94 -51.86 3.16
C GLN A 3 -26.80 -50.44 3.76
N ARG A 4 -26.60 -50.31 5.07
CA ARG A 4 -26.42 -49.00 5.74
C ARG A 4 -25.05 -48.36 5.53
N LEU A 5 -24.03 -49.12 5.10
CA LEU A 5 -22.68 -48.59 4.84
C LEU A 5 -22.53 -47.99 3.43
N LEU A 6 -23.41 -48.38 2.49
CA LEU A 6 -23.34 -47.91 1.09
C LEU A 6 -23.97 -46.52 0.90
N PHE A 7 -24.89 -46.10 1.78
CA PHE A 7 -25.54 -44.78 1.71
C PHE A 7 -24.69 -43.64 2.30
N LEU A 8 -23.68 -43.94 3.13
CA LEU A 8 -22.79 -42.93 3.70
C LEU A 8 -21.66 -42.52 2.73
N LEU A 9 -21.36 -43.34 1.72
CA LEU A 9 -20.28 -43.07 0.76
C LEU A 9 -20.70 -42.14 -0.40
N PHE A 10 -22.01 -41.95 -0.62
CA PHE A 10 -22.53 -41.13 -1.73
C PHE A 10 -22.74 -39.65 -1.38
N LEU A 11 -22.53 -39.27 -0.10
CA LEU A 11 -22.66 -37.89 0.38
C LEU A 11 -21.33 -37.11 0.41
N ILE A 12 -20.21 -37.71 -0.02
CA ILE A 12 -18.86 -37.15 0.22
C ILE A 12 -18.23 -36.46 -1.01
N SER A 13 -18.86 -36.43 -2.19
CA SER A 13 -18.15 -35.92 -3.39
C SER A 13 -18.99 -35.11 -4.37
N HIS A 14 -19.76 -34.13 -3.88
CA HIS A 14 -20.14 -33.03 -4.76
C HIS A 14 -19.03 -31.99 -4.68
N PRO A 15 -18.17 -31.84 -5.72
CA PRO A 15 -17.29 -30.69 -5.76
C PRO A 15 -18.20 -29.46 -5.75
N VAL A 16 -18.16 -28.72 -4.64
CA VAL A 16 -18.72 -27.37 -4.64
C VAL A 16 -17.90 -26.63 -5.67
N ALA A 17 -18.51 -26.24 -6.78
CA ALA A 17 -17.85 -25.35 -7.73
C ALA A 17 -17.50 -24.09 -6.95
N ALA A 18 -16.20 -23.91 -6.67
CA ALA A 18 -15.70 -22.64 -6.17
C ALA A 18 -16.12 -21.60 -7.21
N LYS A 19 -16.92 -20.61 -6.78
CA LYS A 19 -17.25 -19.50 -7.65
C LYS A 19 -15.95 -18.74 -7.88
N ALA A 20 -15.58 -18.61 -9.15
CA ALA A 20 -14.67 -17.59 -9.63
C ALA A 20 -15.02 -16.25 -8.97
N GLY A 21 -14.08 -15.65 -8.28
CA GLY A 21 -14.31 -14.43 -7.52
C GLY A 21 -13.06 -13.57 -7.44
N LEU A 22 -13.28 -12.27 -7.46
CA LEU A 22 -12.23 -11.29 -7.16
C LEU A 22 -11.83 -11.41 -5.69
N ILE A 23 -10.54 -11.40 -5.47
CA ILE A 23 -9.89 -11.48 -4.18
C ILE A 23 -9.23 -10.13 -3.93
N ILE A 24 -9.70 -9.43 -2.90
CA ILE A 24 -9.10 -8.16 -2.46
C ILE A 24 -8.35 -8.41 -1.17
N LYS A 25 -7.15 -7.85 -1.04
CA LYS A 25 -6.28 -7.98 0.14
C LYS A 25 -5.72 -6.64 0.55
N GLY A 26 -5.95 -6.24 1.79
CA GLY A 26 -5.21 -5.16 2.43
C GLY A 26 -3.83 -5.63 2.90
N HIS A 27 -2.84 -4.75 2.81
CA HIS A 27 -1.48 -5.04 3.27
C HIS A 27 -1.17 -4.26 4.55
N ASP A 28 -0.89 -5.00 5.62
CA ASP A 28 -0.46 -4.43 6.89
C ASP A 28 0.83 -3.60 6.70
N THR A 29 0.94 -2.51 7.46
CA THR A 29 2.12 -1.63 7.43
C THR A 29 2.44 -1.05 8.79
N THR A 30 3.61 -0.42 8.87
CA THR A 30 4.04 0.33 10.04
C THR A 30 4.23 1.79 9.71
N ILE A 31 3.89 2.68 10.63
CA ILE A 31 4.06 4.12 10.50
C ILE A 31 4.81 4.66 11.71
N GLN A 32 5.77 5.56 11.50
CA GLN A 32 6.45 6.23 12.60
C GLN A 32 5.52 7.28 13.23
N VAL A 33 5.65 7.49 14.54
CA VAL A 33 5.00 8.63 15.23
C VAL A 33 5.40 9.95 14.54
N GLY A 34 4.40 10.75 14.17
CA GLY A 34 4.57 11.99 13.40
C GLY A 34 4.88 11.76 11.91
N GLY A 35 4.85 10.52 11.43
CA GLY A 35 5.11 10.17 10.03
C GLY A 35 3.85 10.09 9.18
N THR A 36 4.09 9.88 7.88
CA THR A 36 3.12 9.49 6.85
C THR A 36 3.60 8.19 6.23
N THR A 37 2.68 7.28 5.88
CA THR A 37 2.98 6.05 5.13
C THR A 37 1.87 5.76 4.12
N THR A 38 2.08 4.75 3.29
CA THR A 38 1.07 4.22 2.37
C THR A 38 0.54 2.87 2.85
N VAL A 39 -0.74 2.63 2.62
CA VAL A 39 -1.42 1.36 2.80
C VAL A 39 -1.93 0.89 1.45
N ASP A 40 -1.45 -0.25 1.00
CA ASP A 40 -1.82 -0.78 -0.31
C ASP A 40 -2.94 -1.81 -0.15
N PHE A 41 -3.90 -1.77 -1.07
CA PHE A 41 -4.84 -2.85 -1.30
C PHE A 41 -4.59 -3.42 -2.68
N THR A 42 -4.60 -4.74 -2.80
CA THR A 42 -4.41 -5.45 -4.07
C THR A 42 -5.64 -6.23 -4.46
N ILE A 43 -5.78 -6.47 -5.76
CA ILE A 43 -6.84 -7.26 -6.37
C ILE A 43 -6.24 -8.37 -7.24
N GLU A 44 -6.78 -9.57 -7.11
CA GLU A 44 -6.49 -10.73 -7.97
C GLU A 44 -7.80 -11.51 -8.22
N SER A 45 -7.77 -12.52 -9.08
CA SER A 45 -8.88 -13.44 -9.29
C SER A 45 -8.37 -14.88 -9.13
N ASP A 46 -9.18 -15.76 -8.54
CA ASP A 46 -8.95 -17.21 -8.61
C ASP A 46 -9.34 -17.81 -9.98
N SER A 47 -9.78 -16.95 -10.90
CA SER A 47 -10.09 -17.25 -12.30
C SER A 47 -9.51 -16.16 -13.22
N VAL A 48 -10.18 -15.89 -14.35
CA VAL A 48 -9.92 -14.69 -15.16
C VAL A 48 -11.20 -13.87 -15.17
N ASP A 49 -11.19 -12.78 -14.41
CA ASP A 49 -12.26 -11.79 -14.38
C ASP A 49 -11.89 -10.57 -15.22
N PHE A 50 -12.88 -9.78 -15.57
CA PHE A 50 -12.73 -8.61 -16.43
C PHE A 50 -13.32 -7.38 -15.73
N LEU A 51 -12.51 -6.34 -15.61
CA LEU A 51 -12.89 -5.07 -14.98
C LEU A 51 -12.79 -3.94 -16.00
N GLN A 52 -13.88 -3.21 -16.17
CA GLN A 52 -13.88 -1.93 -16.87
C GLN A 52 -13.84 -0.75 -15.89
N ALA A 53 -14.39 -0.93 -14.69
CA ALA A 53 -14.53 0.09 -13.68
C ALA A 53 -14.50 -0.52 -12.27
N ILE A 54 -14.08 0.25 -11.28
CA ILE A 54 -14.17 -0.10 -9.87
C ILE A 54 -14.55 1.12 -9.04
N ASN A 55 -15.31 0.86 -7.98
CA ASN A 55 -15.60 1.83 -6.94
C ASN A 55 -15.23 1.21 -5.60
N PHE A 56 -14.73 2.03 -4.69
CA PHE A 56 -14.35 1.60 -3.36
C PHE A 56 -14.62 2.70 -2.32
N SER A 57 -14.78 2.27 -1.08
CA SER A 57 -14.81 3.14 0.08
C SER A 57 -14.01 2.49 1.20
N PHE A 58 -13.20 3.28 1.88
CA PHE A 58 -12.36 2.85 2.98
C PHE A 58 -12.67 3.67 4.22
N GLY A 59 -12.72 2.99 5.36
CA GLY A 59 -12.89 3.63 6.66
C GLY A 59 -11.76 3.25 7.61
N ILE A 60 -11.28 4.22 8.38
CA ILE A 60 -10.35 3.99 9.49
C ILE A 60 -11.17 3.74 10.76
N THR A 61 -10.85 2.65 11.45
CA THR A 61 -11.35 2.38 12.80
C THR A 61 -10.20 2.34 13.80
N THR A 62 -10.46 2.87 15.00
CA THR A 62 -9.50 2.89 16.11
C THR A 62 -10.08 2.13 17.31
N ALA A 63 -9.22 1.41 18.03
CA ALA A 63 -9.59 0.77 19.29
C ALA A 63 -9.47 1.71 20.50
N GLY A 64 -8.81 2.86 20.33
CA GLY A 64 -8.41 3.75 21.42
C GLY A 64 -8.85 5.21 21.20
N PRO A 65 -8.36 6.13 22.04
CA PRO A 65 -8.67 7.56 21.90
C PRO A 65 -7.85 8.23 20.79
N THR A 66 -6.73 7.63 20.36
CA THR A 66 -5.90 8.17 19.28
C THR A 66 -6.52 7.86 17.91
N ARG A 67 -6.08 8.59 16.89
CA ARG A 67 -6.62 8.45 15.54
C ARG A 67 -5.56 8.53 14.46
N LEU A 68 -5.76 7.76 13.41
CA LEU A 68 -5.05 7.87 12.14
C LEU A 68 -5.94 8.65 11.18
N GLU A 69 -5.34 9.48 10.32
CA GLU A 69 -6.08 10.24 9.30
C GLU A 69 -5.59 9.88 7.91
N PHE A 70 -6.48 9.85 6.93
CA PHE A 70 -6.08 9.90 5.52
C PHE A 70 -5.48 11.27 5.20
N VAL A 71 -4.40 11.30 4.44
CA VAL A 71 -3.80 12.55 3.94
C VAL A 71 -4.76 13.21 2.94
N SER A 72 -5.02 14.51 3.09
CA SER A 72 -5.92 15.25 2.19
C SER A 72 -5.22 16.50 1.63
N PRO A 73 -5.08 16.64 0.29
CA PRO A 73 -5.48 15.68 -0.74
C PRO A 73 -4.56 14.43 -0.77
N GLN A 74 -5.05 13.32 -1.33
CA GLN A 74 -4.22 12.15 -1.66
C GLN A 74 -3.29 12.48 -2.83
N SER A 75 -2.10 11.87 -2.86
CA SER A 75 -1.11 12.09 -3.92
C SER A 75 -1.36 11.31 -5.22
N ASP A 76 -2.24 10.29 -5.16
CA ASP A 76 -2.55 9.37 -6.25
C ASP A 76 -1.33 8.66 -6.89
N LEU A 77 -0.32 8.34 -6.07
CA LEU A 77 0.90 7.65 -6.52
C LEU A 77 0.65 6.29 -7.21
N GLN A 78 -0.50 5.66 -6.99
CA GLN A 78 -0.92 4.45 -7.71
C GLN A 78 -1.02 4.67 -9.23
N LEU A 79 -1.35 5.88 -9.69
CA LEU A 79 -1.47 6.17 -11.12
C LEU A 79 -0.12 6.11 -11.87
N LEU A 80 0.99 6.19 -11.13
CA LEU A 80 2.35 6.07 -11.65
C LEU A 80 2.92 4.65 -11.54
N ASP A 81 2.19 3.75 -10.87
CA ASP A 81 2.62 2.39 -10.58
C ASP A 81 2.21 1.45 -11.72
N GLY A 82 3.18 0.78 -12.36
CA GLY A 82 2.91 -0.17 -13.44
C GLY A 82 2.14 -1.42 -13.01
N SER A 83 2.01 -1.66 -11.70
CA SER A 83 1.19 -2.75 -11.15
C SER A 83 -0.26 -2.36 -10.87
N TYR A 84 -0.63 -1.10 -11.04
CA TYR A 84 -2.00 -0.62 -10.87
C TYR A 84 -2.96 -1.30 -11.85
N VAL A 85 -4.16 -1.64 -11.37
CA VAL A 85 -5.13 -2.42 -12.16
C VAL A 85 -5.51 -1.74 -13.48
N PHE A 86 -5.52 -0.41 -13.53
CA PHE A 86 -5.75 0.36 -14.76
C PHE A 86 -4.48 1.08 -15.28
N ALA A 87 -3.28 0.57 -14.95
CA ALA A 87 -2.03 1.17 -15.42
C ALA A 87 -2.00 1.30 -16.95
N GLY A 88 -1.81 2.53 -17.45
CA GLY A 88 -1.77 2.84 -18.88
C GLY A 88 -3.12 3.04 -19.56
N ASP A 89 -4.24 2.83 -18.86
CA ASP A 89 -5.59 3.04 -19.38
C ASP A 89 -6.54 3.63 -18.31
N SER A 90 -6.02 4.28 -17.26
CA SER A 90 -6.81 4.90 -16.21
C SER A 90 -7.47 6.19 -16.69
N HIS A 91 -8.77 6.34 -16.48
CA HIS A 91 -9.48 7.59 -16.76
C HIS A 91 -8.97 8.72 -15.87
N ALA A 92 -8.79 8.46 -14.56
CA ALA A 92 -8.26 9.45 -13.62
C ALA A 92 -6.89 10.02 -14.08
N ALA A 93 -6.01 9.14 -14.58
CA ALA A 93 -4.72 9.55 -15.13
C ALA A 93 -4.85 10.37 -16.44
N ASP A 94 -5.75 10.00 -17.35
CA ASP A 94 -5.95 10.72 -18.62
C ASP A 94 -6.60 12.10 -18.43
N SER A 95 -7.61 12.17 -17.56
CA SER A 95 -8.36 13.41 -17.30
C SER A 95 -7.69 14.34 -16.29
N GLY A 96 -6.70 13.84 -15.53
CA GLY A 96 -6.08 14.56 -14.41
C GLY A 96 -7.02 14.75 -13.21
N PHE A 97 -8.04 13.90 -13.07
CA PHE A 97 -8.91 13.90 -11.89
C PHE A 97 -8.33 12.99 -10.81
N PRO A 98 -8.51 13.33 -9.52
CA PRO A 98 -8.06 12.44 -8.45
C PRO A 98 -8.87 11.15 -8.46
N VAL A 99 -8.25 10.04 -8.05
CA VAL A 99 -8.91 8.72 -7.99
C VAL A 99 -10.00 8.69 -6.92
N GLY A 100 -9.87 9.54 -5.89
CA GLY A 100 -10.86 9.63 -4.84
C GLY A 100 -10.68 10.86 -3.97
N PHE A 101 -11.53 10.94 -2.95
CA PHE A 101 -11.58 12.08 -2.04
C PHE A 101 -11.59 11.59 -0.59
N VAL A 102 -10.91 12.33 0.26
CA VAL A 102 -10.95 12.13 1.70
C VAL A 102 -12.18 12.84 2.27
N GLY A 103 -12.97 12.09 3.03
CA GLY A 103 -14.19 12.55 3.68
C GLY A 103 -14.11 12.53 5.19
N THR A 104 -15.26 12.64 5.83
CA THR A 104 -15.42 12.53 7.29
C THR A 104 -16.76 11.89 7.58
N ALA A 105 -16.75 10.70 8.17
CA ALA A 105 -17.94 10.01 8.64
C ALA A 105 -18.16 10.24 10.14
N ALA A 106 -17.16 9.97 10.98
CA ALA A 106 -17.26 10.13 12.43
C ALA A 106 -16.21 11.11 12.97
N THR A 107 -15.01 11.07 12.41
CA THR A 107 -13.86 11.89 12.80
C THR A 107 -13.20 12.50 11.57
N PRO A 108 -12.48 13.63 11.69
CA PRO A 108 -11.85 14.27 10.54
C PRO A 108 -10.97 13.30 9.76
N ASN A 109 -11.14 13.26 8.44
CA ASN A 109 -10.32 12.50 7.50
C ASN A 109 -10.28 10.97 7.75
N ASP A 110 -11.39 10.38 8.21
CA ASP A 110 -11.48 8.95 8.52
C ASP A 110 -12.08 8.08 7.40
N THR A 111 -12.53 8.70 6.31
CA THR A 111 -13.04 8.02 5.13
C THR A 111 -12.31 8.42 3.86
N TYR A 112 -12.15 7.47 2.95
CA TYR A 112 -11.69 7.72 1.59
C TYR A 112 -12.61 6.98 0.63
N SER A 113 -13.19 7.70 -0.32
CA SER A 113 -14.10 7.13 -1.32
C SER A 113 -13.62 7.52 -2.71
N GLY A 114 -13.64 6.56 -3.62
CA GLY A 114 -13.10 6.76 -4.96
C GLY A 114 -13.47 5.65 -5.91
N GLY A 115 -12.90 5.73 -7.09
CA GLY A 115 -13.10 4.79 -8.16
C GLY A 115 -12.28 5.20 -9.38
N ASP A 116 -12.12 4.26 -10.28
CA ASP A 116 -11.45 4.48 -11.54
C ASP A 116 -12.01 3.52 -12.58
N PHE A 117 -11.79 3.84 -13.85
CA PHE A 117 -12.24 3.03 -14.96
C PHE A 117 -11.32 3.19 -16.15
N THR A 118 -11.47 2.29 -17.11
CA THR A 118 -10.67 2.26 -18.32
C THR A 118 -11.07 3.41 -19.24
N CYS A 119 -10.13 4.27 -19.61
CA CYS A 119 -10.35 5.38 -20.53
C CYS A 119 -10.77 4.89 -21.93
N SER A 120 -10.28 3.71 -22.34
CA SER A 120 -10.62 3.06 -23.60
C SER A 120 -12.01 2.42 -23.64
N PHE A 121 -12.65 2.24 -22.48
CA PHE A 121 -13.84 1.42 -22.28
C PHE A 121 -13.67 -0.07 -22.65
N PHE A 122 -12.44 -0.59 -22.73
CA PHE A 122 -12.20 -2.02 -22.84
C PHE A 122 -11.92 -2.65 -21.48
N ASP A 123 -12.28 -3.91 -21.31
CA ASP A 123 -12.03 -4.61 -20.04
C ASP A 123 -10.54 -4.89 -19.82
N VAL A 124 -10.10 -4.73 -18.57
CA VAL A 124 -8.82 -5.23 -18.08
C VAL A 124 -9.01 -6.60 -17.43
N ALA A 125 -8.20 -7.57 -17.83
CA ALA A 125 -8.18 -8.88 -17.20
C ALA A 125 -7.53 -8.80 -15.81
N VAL A 126 -8.23 -9.34 -14.81
CA VAL A 126 -7.71 -9.63 -13.47
C VAL A 126 -7.60 -11.15 -13.37
N ASP A 127 -6.38 -11.64 -13.16
CA ASP A 127 -6.05 -13.05 -13.05
C ASP A 127 -5.44 -13.36 -11.68
N GLY A 128 -4.85 -14.56 -11.52
CA GLY A 128 -4.17 -14.97 -10.29
C GLY A 128 -2.90 -14.18 -9.94
N THR A 129 -2.57 -13.11 -10.67
CA THR A 129 -1.50 -12.17 -10.34
C THR A 129 -2.08 -10.96 -9.62
N ALA A 130 -1.65 -10.74 -8.38
CA ALA A 130 -1.99 -9.55 -7.61
C ALA A 130 -1.61 -8.26 -8.36
N LYS A 131 -2.60 -7.37 -8.52
CA LYS A 131 -2.47 -6.01 -9.04
C LYS A 131 -2.77 -5.01 -7.94
N LEU A 132 -2.15 -3.83 -7.97
CA LEU A 132 -2.49 -2.74 -7.06
C LEU A 132 -3.90 -2.23 -7.38
N LEU A 133 -4.78 -2.25 -6.39
CA LEU A 133 -6.14 -1.70 -6.49
C LEU A 133 -6.16 -0.24 -6.07
N VAL A 134 -5.54 0.08 -4.94
CA VAL A 134 -5.43 1.45 -4.44
C VAL A 134 -4.26 1.56 -3.48
N ARG A 135 -3.66 2.75 -3.42
CA ARG A 135 -2.62 3.12 -2.46
C ARG A 135 -3.13 4.31 -1.64
N LEU A 136 -3.31 4.11 -0.35
CA LEU A 136 -3.87 5.10 0.56
C LEU A 136 -2.77 5.72 1.40
N GLU A 137 -2.58 7.02 1.31
CA GLU A 137 -1.69 7.75 2.21
C GLU A 137 -2.38 8.07 3.53
N VAL A 138 -1.73 7.70 4.62
CA VAL A 138 -2.21 7.92 5.99
C VAL A 138 -1.15 8.59 6.84
N THR A 139 -1.58 9.38 7.82
CA THR A 139 -0.68 10.13 8.69
C THR A 139 -1.05 10.00 10.17
N THR A 140 -0.03 10.00 11.01
CA THR A 140 -0.17 10.15 12.46
C THR A 140 -0.16 11.62 12.90
N GLN A 141 0.08 12.57 11.98
CA GLN A 141 -0.06 14.00 12.26
C GLN A 141 -1.52 14.41 12.11
N THR A 142 -2.26 14.35 13.20
CA THR A 142 -3.69 14.63 13.19
C THR A 142 -3.98 16.11 13.31
N THR A 143 -5.14 16.55 12.82
CA THR A 143 -5.61 17.93 12.99
C THR A 143 -5.93 18.31 14.45
N LEU A 144 -6.04 17.34 15.36
CA LEU A 144 -6.30 17.53 16.78
C LEU A 144 -5.18 16.87 17.61
N PRO A 145 -4.13 17.63 17.99
CA PRO A 145 -2.90 17.09 18.58
C PRO A 145 -3.07 16.20 19.83
N LEU A 146 -4.17 16.36 20.58
CA LEU A 146 -4.51 15.54 21.75
C LEU A 146 -4.82 14.08 21.40
N PHE A 147 -5.07 13.79 20.12
CA PHE A 147 -5.39 12.46 19.62
C PHE A 147 -4.29 11.90 18.69
N ASN A 148 -3.10 12.52 18.70
CA ASN A 148 -1.97 12.01 17.94
C ASN A 148 -1.60 10.59 18.41
N PRO A 149 -1.45 9.64 17.47
CA PRO A 149 -1.04 8.29 17.81
C PRO A 149 0.33 8.24 18.49
N VAL A 150 0.45 7.29 19.41
CA VAL A 150 1.70 6.95 20.07
C VAL A 150 2.18 5.57 19.64
N ALA A 151 3.46 5.27 19.87
CA ALA A 151 4.01 3.96 19.53
C ALA A 151 3.27 2.84 20.28
N GLY A 152 2.88 1.80 19.55
CA GLY A 152 2.06 0.69 20.03
C GLY A 152 0.59 0.80 19.66
N ASP A 153 0.12 1.97 19.22
CA ASP A 153 -1.24 2.11 18.70
C ASP A 153 -1.42 1.31 17.40
N THR A 154 -2.60 0.73 17.22
CA THR A 154 -2.99 -0.01 16.03
C THR A 154 -4.30 0.52 15.48
N PHE A 155 -4.35 0.71 14.16
CA PHE A 155 -5.53 1.13 13.43
C PHE A 155 -5.89 0.10 12.39
N THR A 156 -7.18 -0.04 12.10
CA THR A 156 -7.67 -0.93 11.05
C THR A 156 -8.32 -0.09 9.96
N ILE A 157 -7.81 -0.23 8.75
CA ILE A 157 -8.42 0.31 7.54
C ILE A 157 -9.23 -0.80 6.92
N THR A 158 -10.52 -0.57 6.76
CA THR A 158 -11.44 -1.54 6.19
C THR A 158 -11.98 -0.99 4.88
N MET A 159 -11.88 -1.77 3.81
CA MET A 159 -12.70 -1.56 2.63
C MET A 159 -14.14 -1.86 3.02
N ALA A 160 -14.93 -0.80 3.17
CA ALA A 160 -16.36 -0.95 3.36
C ALA A 160 -16.97 -1.49 2.06
N GLU A 161 -18.11 -2.18 2.17
CA GLU A 161 -18.98 -2.24 1.01
C GLU A 161 -19.22 -0.82 0.50
N PRO A 162 -19.32 -0.61 -0.82
CA PRO A 162 -19.75 0.67 -1.36
C PRO A 162 -21.17 0.92 -0.83
N ASN A 163 -21.23 1.48 0.37
CA ASN A 163 -22.47 1.79 1.04
C ASN A 163 -23.14 2.87 0.19
N THR A 164 -24.46 2.86 0.27
CA THR A 164 -25.42 3.79 -0.33
C THR A 164 -25.24 5.22 0.19
N ASP A 165 -24.01 5.73 0.24
CA ASP A 165 -23.74 7.13 0.51
C ASP A 165 -24.42 7.93 -0.62
N PRO A 166 -25.46 8.73 -0.33
CA PRO A 166 -26.18 9.49 -1.34
C PRO A 166 -25.29 10.55 -2.01
N PHE A 167 -24.07 10.75 -1.51
CA PHE A 167 -23.08 11.66 -2.07
C PHE A 167 -21.98 10.98 -2.86
N GLN A 168 -21.92 9.64 -2.91
CA GLN A 168 -21.12 9.01 -3.96
C GLN A 168 -21.88 9.20 -5.28
N PRO A 169 -21.28 9.86 -6.29
CA PRO A 169 -21.86 9.81 -7.63
C PRO A 169 -21.91 8.32 -7.99
N ASP A 170 -23.12 7.81 -8.14
CA ASP A 170 -23.32 6.46 -8.63
C ASP A 170 -22.76 6.44 -10.06
N PHE A 171 -21.52 5.94 -10.23
CA PHE A 171 -20.90 5.90 -11.55
C PHE A 171 -21.73 5.09 -12.56
N SER A 172 -22.72 4.30 -12.10
CA SER A 172 -23.67 3.62 -12.97
C SER A 172 -24.69 4.55 -13.64
N ASP A 173 -25.02 5.69 -13.02
CA ASP A 173 -26.03 6.63 -13.54
C ASP A 173 -25.49 7.57 -14.64
N SER A 174 -24.21 7.91 -14.58
CA SER A 174 -23.63 8.97 -15.40
C SER A 174 -23.02 8.47 -16.71
N PHE A 175 -22.66 7.19 -16.80
CA PHE A 175 -22.07 6.59 -18.01
C PHE A 175 -22.90 5.47 -18.64
N GLY A 176 -24.01 5.05 -18.02
CA GLY A 176 -24.79 3.89 -18.48
C GLY A 176 -24.00 2.57 -18.44
N ILE A 177 -22.84 2.57 -17.78
CA ILE A 177 -22.02 1.40 -17.52
C ILE A 177 -22.60 0.73 -16.28
N VAL A 178 -23.09 -0.50 -16.45
CA VAL A 178 -23.44 -1.34 -15.31
C VAL A 178 -22.13 -1.77 -14.67
N VAL A 179 -21.62 -0.97 -13.74
CA VAL A 179 -20.53 -1.40 -12.86
C VAL A 179 -21.09 -2.57 -12.07
N PRO A 180 -20.53 -3.80 -12.19
CA PRO A 180 -20.91 -4.85 -11.27
C PRO A 180 -20.51 -4.38 -9.88
N VAL A 181 -21.49 -3.93 -9.09
CA VAL A 181 -21.34 -3.79 -7.65
C VAL A 181 -20.96 -5.18 -7.20
N LEU A 182 -19.70 -5.40 -6.83
CA LEU A 182 -19.26 -6.70 -6.33
C LEU A 182 -20.03 -6.94 -5.03
N PRO A 183 -21.06 -7.81 -5.00
CA PRO A 183 -21.63 -8.15 -3.71
C PRO A 183 -20.50 -8.81 -2.89
N PRO A 184 -20.48 -8.65 -1.56
CA PRO A 184 -19.58 -9.40 -0.68
C PRO A 184 -19.70 -10.94 -0.85
N SER A 185 -20.71 -11.42 -1.58
CA SER A 185 -20.93 -12.84 -1.90
C SER A 185 -20.30 -13.31 -3.22
N SER A 186 -19.73 -12.41 -4.03
CA SER A 186 -18.95 -12.76 -5.23
C SER A 186 -17.45 -12.68 -5.00
N THR A 187 -17.00 -12.25 -3.82
CA THR A 187 -15.60 -12.30 -3.45
C THR A 187 -15.27 -13.68 -2.90
N GLY A 188 -14.11 -14.21 -3.29
CA GLY A 188 -13.67 -15.52 -2.84
C GLY A 188 -13.56 -15.55 -1.30
N PRO A 189 -13.65 -16.73 -0.66
CA PRO A 189 -13.47 -16.86 0.79
C PRO A 189 -12.07 -16.43 1.29
N SER A 190 -11.17 -16.07 0.38
CA SER A 190 -9.80 -15.59 0.64
C SER A 190 -9.64 -14.07 0.62
N SER A 191 -10.70 -13.29 0.40
CA SER A 191 -10.61 -11.83 0.49
C SER A 191 -10.37 -11.38 1.92
N ASP A 192 -9.43 -10.46 2.08
CA ASP A 192 -9.19 -9.71 3.30
C ASP A 192 -9.39 -8.22 2.99
N PHE A 193 -10.54 -7.71 3.40
CA PHE A 193 -10.91 -6.31 3.21
C PHE A 193 -10.28 -5.39 4.25
N THR A 194 -9.32 -5.88 5.04
CA THR A 194 -8.72 -5.12 6.14
C THR A 194 -7.21 -4.99 5.96
N ALA A 195 -6.68 -3.88 6.42
CA ALA A 195 -5.25 -3.65 6.60
C ALA A 195 -5.02 -3.03 7.98
N THR A 196 -3.99 -3.50 8.68
CA THR A 196 -3.60 -3.00 9.99
C THR A 196 -2.42 -2.06 9.86
N VAL A 197 -2.54 -0.87 10.46
CA VAL A 197 -1.45 0.11 10.58
C VAL A 197 -0.98 0.12 12.02
N THR A 198 0.27 -0.29 12.24
CA THR A 198 0.90 -0.26 13.57
C THR A 198 1.82 0.95 13.70
N VAL A 199 1.62 1.75 14.74
CA VAL A 199 2.47 2.90 15.02
C VAL A 199 3.71 2.44 15.75
N VAL A 200 4.87 2.76 15.19
CA VAL A 200 6.18 2.49 15.78
C VAL A 200 6.81 3.79 16.23
N ASN A 201 7.69 3.72 17.23
CA ASN A 201 8.50 4.88 17.60
C ASN A 201 9.24 5.37 16.35
N ALA A 202 9.38 6.69 16.23
CA ALA A 202 10.45 7.24 15.41
C ALA A 202 11.74 6.67 16.02
N VAL A 203 12.25 5.59 15.45
CA VAL A 203 13.62 5.21 15.68
C VAL A 203 14.36 6.44 15.21
N ASN A 204 14.92 7.20 16.15
CA ASN A 204 16.00 8.11 15.85
C ASN A 204 16.91 7.24 14.99
N ALA A 205 16.95 7.50 13.69
CA ALA A 205 17.96 6.93 12.83
C ALA A 205 19.24 7.46 13.48
N VAL A 206 19.80 6.68 14.40
CA VAL A 206 21.07 6.99 15.04
C VAL A 206 21.96 7.12 13.83
N PRO A 207 22.44 8.34 13.49
CA PRO A 207 23.22 8.51 12.29
C PRO A 207 24.36 7.51 12.42
N GLU A 208 24.38 6.49 11.56
CA GLU A 208 25.46 5.52 11.63
C GLU A 208 26.74 6.34 11.55
N PRO A 209 27.70 6.17 12.46
CA PRO A 209 28.95 6.91 12.42
C PRO A 209 29.84 6.41 11.26
N ALA A 210 29.33 6.41 10.03
CA ALA A 210 30.06 6.11 8.81
C ALA A 210 31.06 7.22 8.45
N SER A 211 31.05 8.35 9.15
CA SER A 211 31.93 9.50 8.88
C SER A 211 33.16 9.61 9.80
N VAL A 212 33.33 8.74 10.82
CA VAL A 212 34.52 8.80 11.70
C VAL A 212 35.73 8.05 11.12
N LEU A 213 35.53 7.11 10.18
CA LEU A 213 36.62 6.33 9.57
C LEU A 213 37.33 7.04 8.41
N VAL A 214 36.76 8.09 7.82
CA VAL A 214 37.40 8.82 6.71
C VAL A 214 38.50 9.77 7.19
N TRP A 215 38.39 10.29 8.42
CA TRP A 215 39.39 11.22 8.97
C TRP A 215 40.65 10.54 9.53
N THR A 216 40.61 9.24 9.82
CA THR A 216 41.82 8.50 10.27
C THR A 216 42.72 8.04 9.12
N LEU A 217 42.21 7.99 7.87
CA LEU A 217 42.99 7.56 6.70
C LEU A 217 43.80 8.68 6.03
N ILE A 218 43.39 9.95 6.16
CA ILE A 218 44.12 11.10 5.56
C ILE A 218 45.33 11.52 6.43
N GLY A 219 45.31 11.24 7.74
CA GLY A 219 46.43 11.52 8.64
C GLY A 219 47.64 10.57 8.52
N GLY A 220 47.48 9.39 7.89
CA GLY A 220 48.52 8.35 7.83
C GLY A 220 49.52 8.47 6.68
N LEU A 221 49.22 9.25 5.63
CA LEU A 221 50.05 9.32 4.42
C LEU A 221 51.09 10.45 4.42
N GLY A 222 51.11 11.32 5.45
CA GLY A 222 52.02 12.47 5.52
C GLY A 222 53.43 12.20 6.08
N VAL A 223 53.71 11.03 6.66
CA VAL A 223 54.95 10.82 7.46
C VAL A 223 56.06 10.05 6.72
N VAL A 224 55.82 9.49 5.53
CA VAL A 224 56.82 8.62 4.85
C VAL A 224 57.65 9.33 3.76
N ALA A 225 57.31 10.54 3.31
CA ALA A 225 58.04 11.21 2.21
C ALA A 225 59.26 12.06 2.64
N GLY A 226 59.46 12.29 3.94
CA GLY A 226 60.42 13.29 4.45
C GLY A 226 61.71 12.73 5.06
N ARG A 227 62.33 11.68 4.50
CA ARG A 227 63.63 11.20 5.04
C ARG A 227 64.55 10.55 4.02
N ARG A 228 64.69 11.13 2.82
CA ARG A 228 65.83 10.79 1.95
C ARG A 228 67.03 11.67 2.28
N ARG A 229 67.79 11.15 3.26
CA ARG A 229 69.16 11.49 3.66
C ARG A 229 70.02 12.02 2.51
N THR A 230 70.47 13.24 2.66
CA THR A 230 71.82 13.69 2.27
C THR A 230 72.85 12.89 3.07
N ASN A 231 73.76 12.19 2.40
CA ASN A 231 75.09 11.89 2.96
C ASN A 231 76.08 11.34 1.92
N LYS A 232 77.17 12.11 1.77
CA LYS A 232 78.57 11.70 1.48
C LYS A 232 78.85 11.17 0.06
N GLN A 233 79.96 11.47 -0.58
CA GLN A 233 81.32 11.58 -0.06
C GLN A 233 82.17 12.63 -0.79
N ALA A 234 83.04 13.28 -0.02
CA ALA A 234 84.31 13.81 -0.49
C ALA A 234 85.20 12.65 -0.96
N VAL A 235 85.86 12.83 -2.11
CA VAL A 235 87.06 12.08 -2.49
C VAL A 235 88.09 13.11 -2.89
N ASP A 236 89.08 13.24 -2.01
CA ASP A 236 90.37 13.89 -2.24
C ASP A 236 91.21 13.13 -3.28
N LEU A 237 92.24 13.83 -3.77
CA LEU A 237 93.58 13.36 -4.18
C LEU A 237 93.96 13.38 -5.68
N ILE A 238 94.98 14.25 -5.93
CA ILE A 238 96.20 14.04 -6.76
C ILE A 238 95.98 14.09 -8.29
N ASP A 239 96.68 14.88 -9.13
CA ASP A 239 98.00 15.54 -9.11
C ASP A 239 97.90 17.01 -9.58
#